data_AF-A0A4Q3CUG5-F1
#
_entry.id   AF-A0A4Q3CUG5-F1
#
_cell.length_a   1.000
_cell.length_b   1.000
_cell.length_c   1.000
_cell.angle_alpha   90.00
_cell.angle_beta   90.00
_cell.angle_gamma   90.00
#
_symmetry.space_group_name_H-M   'P 1'
#
loop_
_entity.id
_entity.type
_entity.pdbx_description
1 polymer ?
#
loop_
_entity_poly.entity_id
_entity_poly.type
_entity_poly.pdbx_seq_one_letter_code
_entity_poly.pdbx_strand_id
1 'polypeptide(L)'
;AGKPYVEPDKTLPAPFQDLNYDGYRKLRPRPESSVWGEAGNPFAVLSLPRGFFYGETVAINFIAHDGSRRQHPTAGAVDFVDYPAATDADRMALGSSGWRAITKPGVAGKGYEFAVFQGGTYFRAVSEGQFYGISARALAIGTGSSRPEEFPRFTEFWIFEPEANDDSLTFVALVDSPSVAAAYRFTLRPGADATIDVAGDIHPRTDITEAGLAPMSSMYLHGTLKPRKGDDVRPQVHDSDGLVIQTKSGERIWRPLANPSHLQMSSFDSPLAGFGMEQRNRIPAAYADDEAKYVIRPSIWIEPQGDWGPGAVYLLENPTPNEYADNVAAFWRPAQPWRAGSTQKIAYRVHWQKDAPVNTAKVVESRIMTAPNDKSLQNIAINFAGDTAFATKPLTPDVWANGGTISNIQIAPISGGRRLSFDLAPGSSPVVELHAALADSTSQQTETWLYRWTPE
;
A
#
# COMPACT_ATOMS: atom_id res chain seq x y z
N ALA A 1 16.46 11.30 18.80
CA ALA A 1 17.48 10.26 18.52
C ALA A 1 18.61 10.16 19.54
N GLY A 2 19.04 11.24 20.21
CA GLY A 2 20.21 11.23 21.12
C GLY A 2 20.08 10.53 22.48
N LYS A 3 19.01 9.76 22.72
CA LYS A 3 18.79 8.97 23.95
C LYS A 3 18.46 7.53 23.57
N PRO A 4 18.67 6.51 24.42
CA PRO A 4 18.23 5.15 24.12
C PRO A 4 16.72 5.07 23.83
N TYR A 5 16.31 4.08 23.03
CA TYR A 5 14.89 3.75 22.84
C TYR A 5 14.29 3.22 24.14
N VAL A 6 13.03 3.56 24.39
CA VAL A 6 12.25 3.07 25.53
C VAL A 6 11.03 2.35 24.96
N GLU A 7 10.90 1.07 25.29
CA GLU A 7 9.75 0.28 24.85
C GLU A 7 8.45 0.84 25.46
N PRO A 8 7.38 0.99 24.65
CA PRO A 8 6.11 1.47 25.17
C PRO A 8 5.49 0.45 26.14
N ASP A 9 4.79 0.97 27.15
CA ASP A 9 3.85 0.14 27.90
C ASP A 9 2.68 -0.27 27.00
N LYS A 10 2.47 -1.58 26.89
CA LYS A 10 1.38 -2.19 26.10
C LYS A 10 0.28 -2.75 26.99
N THR A 11 0.42 -2.65 28.31
CA THR A 11 -0.52 -3.19 29.29
C THR A 11 -1.87 -2.51 29.15
N LEU A 12 -2.91 -3.30 28.96
CA LEU A 12 -4.28 -2.82 28.85
C LEU A 12 -4.94 -2.91 30.24
N PRO A 13 -6.02 -2.15 30.49
CA PRO A 13 -6.84 -2.38 31.66
C PRO A 13 -7.38 -3.82 31.67
N ALA A 14 -7.54 -4.42 32.86
CA ALA A 14 -7.87 -5.84 33.01
C ALA A 14 -9.09 -6.31 32.17
N PRO A 15 -10.20 -5.54 32.04
CA PRO A 15 -11.32 -5.94 31.18
C PRO A 15 -11.00 -6.05 29.68
N PHE A 16 -9.87 -5.50 29.23
CA PHE A 16 -9.47 -5.40 27.83
C PHE A 16 -8.16 -6.13 27.52
N GLN A 17 -7.54 -6.78 28.51
CA GLN A 17 -6.21 -7.40 28.38
C GLN A 17 -6.17 -8.53 27.34
N ASP A 18 -7.19 -9.39 27.31
CA ASP A 18 -7.22 -10.62 26.49
C ASP A 18 -8.20 -10.53 25.30
N LEU A 19 -8.37 -9.34 24.74
CA LEU A 19 -9.24 -9.14 23.59
C LEU A 19 -8.71 -9.87 22.36
N ASN A 20 -9.50 -10.81 21.83
CA ASN A 20 -9.34 -11.31 20.47
C ASN A 20 -10.04 -10.39 19.45
N TYR A 21 -10.03 -10.75 18.16
CA TYR A 21 -10.69 -9.98 17.10
C TYR A 21 -12.16 -9.66 17.40
N ASP A 22 -12.93 -10.67 17.85
CA ASP A 22 -14.35 -10.52 18.18
C ASP A 22 -14.61 -9.63 19.40
N GLY A 23 -13.70 -9.65 20.37
CA GLY A 23 -13.70 -8.69 21.46
C GLY A 23 -13.44 -7.29 20.93
N TYR A 24 -12.30 -7.07 20.28
CA TYR A 24 -11.89 -5.75 19.84
C TYR A 24 -12.94 -5.02 18.97
N ARG A 25 -13.62 -5.72 18.04
CA ARG A 25 -14.70 -5.11 17.22
C ARG A 25 -15.92 -4.63 18.01
N LYS A 26 -16.07 -5.06 19.27
CA LYS A 26 -17.14 -4.59 20.16
C LYS A 26 -16.79 -3.27 20.85
N LEU A 27 -15.52 -2.86 20.87
CA LEU A 27 -15.11 -1.51 21.28
C LEU A 27 -15.38 -0.54 20.12
N ARG A 28 -16.61 -0.04 20.02
CA ARG A 28 -17.05 0.78 18.88
C ARG A 28 -16.74 2.26 19.15
N PRO A 29 -15.88 2.91 18.35
CA PRO A 29 -15.72 4.36 18.43
C PRO A 29 -17.06 5.07 18.18
N ARG A 30 -17.32 6.13 18.94
CA ARG A 30 -18.57 6.88 18.92
C ARG A 30 -18.45 8.07 17.96
N PRO A 31 -19.13 8.10 16.80
CA PRO A 31 -18.99 9.19 15.84
C PRO A 31 -19.27 10.58 16.43
N GLU A 32 -20.19 10.68 17.39
CA GLU A 32 -20.53 11.91 18.12
C GLU A 32 -19.41 12.43 19.03
N SER A 33 -18.39 11.61 19.29
CA SER A 33 -17.19 12.03 20.03
C SER A 33 -16.10 12.64 19.13
N SER A 34 -16.35 12.73 17.82
CA SER A 34 -15.37 13.27 16.88
C SER A 34 -15.09 14.74 17.17
N VAL A 35 -13.81 15.11 17.16
CA VAL A 35 -13.40 16.51 17.19
C VAL A 35 -13.77 17.14 15.85
N TRP A 36 -14.42 18.30 15.88
CA TRP A 36 -14.98 18.99 14.71
C TRP A 36 -16.05 18.19 13.94
N GLY A 37 -16.77 17.30 14.63
CA GLY A 37 -17.81 16.43 14.04
C GLY A 37 -19.06 17.11 13.51
N GLU A 38 -19.26 18.40 13.79
CA GLU A 38 -20.48 19.11 13.41
C GLU A 38 -20.47 19.55 11.95
N ALA A 39 -21.67 19.60 11.35
CA ALA A 39 -21.87 20.11 10.01
C ALA A 39 -21.37 21.56 9.88
N GLY A 40 -20.66 21.85 8.79
CA GLY A 40 -20.01 23.14 8.55
C GLY A 40 -18.50 23.12 8.75
N ASN A 41 -17.96 22.14 9.49
CA ASN A 41 -16.52 21.88 9.50
C ASN A 41 -16.12 21.11 8.22
N PRO A 42 -14.91 21.35 7.67
CA PRO A 42 -14.43 20.58 6.51
C PRO A 42 -14.00 19.16 6.88
N PHE A 43 -13.51 18.96 8.12
CA PHE A 43 -12.95 17.70 8.59
C PHE A 43 -13.35 17.42 10.04
N ALA A 44 -13.40 16.14 10.39
CA ALA A 44 -13.47 15.68 11.77
C ALA A 44 -12.44 14.59 12.04
N VAL A 45 -12.07 14.45 13.32
CA VAL A 45 -11.13 13.44 13.80
C VAL A 45 -11.79 12.56 14.86
N LEU A 46 -11.79 11.26 14.60
CA LEU A 46 -12.32 10.25 15.51
C LEU A 46 -11.19 9.39 16.07
N SER A 47 -11.03 9.37 17.39
CA SER A 47 -9.99 8.56 18.06
C SER A 47 -10.36 7.07 18.07
N LEU A 48 -9.36 6.20 17.99
CA LEU A 48 -9.53 4.75 18.03
C LEU A 48 -8.99 4.15 19.32
N PRO A 49 -9.72 3.22 19.97
CA PRO A 49 -9.29 2.61 21.22
C PRO A 49 -8.06 1.73 21.03
N ARG A 50 -7.30 1.55 22.11
CA ARG A 50 -6.36 0.43 22.20
C ARG A 50 -7.11 -0.90 22.35
N GLY A 51 -6.43 -1.99 22.05
CA GLY A 51 -6.95 -3.35 22.23
C GLY A 51 -6.45 -4.33 21.17
N PHE A 52 -6.48 -5.62 21.50
CA PHE A 52 -5.98 -6.69 20.62
C PHE A 52 -4.55 -6.40 20.15
N PHE A 53 -4.27 -6.34 18.84
CA PHE A 53 -2.95 -6.00 18.32
C PHE A 53 -2.55 -4.54 18.51
N TYR A 54 -3.49 -3.65 18.80
CA TYR A 54 -3.27 -2.21 18.99
C TYR A 54 -3.05 -1.87 20.47
N GLY A 55 -2.11 -2.56 21.10
CA GLY A 55 -1.81 -2.41 22.53
C GLY A 55 -1.04 -1.15 22.90
N GLU A 56 -0.40 -0.49 21.94
CA GLU A 56 0.46 0.67 22.16
C GLU A 56 -0.34 1.98 22.26
N THR A 57 -0.03 2.81 23.25
CA THR A 57 -0.62 4.14 23.38
C THR A 57 -0.02 5.14 22.41
N VAL A 58 -0.93 5.92 21.82
CA VAL A 58 -0.63 7.06 20.97
C VAL A 58 -1.29 8.29 21.56
N ALA A 59 -0.49 9.35 21.77
CA ALA A 59 -1.02 10.65 22.18
C ALA A 59 -1.61 11.38 20.98
N ILE A 60 -2.79 11.98 21.14
CA ILE A 60 -3.44 12.77 20.09
C ILE A 60 -3.66 14.18 20.63
N ASN A 61 -3.08 15.16 19.95
CA ASN A 61 -3.12 16.56 20.33
C ASN A 61 -3.80 17.37 19.24
N PHE A 62 -4.64 18.31 19.67
CA PHE A 62 -5.30 19.25 18.77
C PHE A 62 -4.72 20.64 19.01
N ILE A 63 -4.34 21.32 17.93
CA ILE A 63 -3.71 22.64 17.97
C ILE A 63 -4.67 23.65 17.35
N ALA A 64 -5.14 24.60 18.15
CA ALA A 64 -6.03 25.66 17.72
C ALA A 64 -5.29 26.73 16.90
N HIS A 65 -6.03 27.60 16.21
CA HIS A 65 -5.47 28.69 15.39
C HIS A 65 -4.59 29.68 16.18
N ASP A 66 -4.82 29.83 17.48
CA ASP A 66 -3.99 30.67 18.38
C ASP A 66 -2.71 29.95 18.86
N GLY A 67 -2.48 28.71 18.40
CA GLY A 67 -1.35 27.87 18.78
C GLY A 67 -1.55 27.10 20.09
N SER A 68 -2.69 27.26 20.77
CA SER A 68 -2.97 26.54 22.01
C SER A 68 -3.25 25.05 21.77
N ARG A 69 -2.73 24.20 22.68
CA ARG A 69 -3.02 22.76 22.69
C ARG A 69 -4.34 22.52 23.42
N ARG A 70 -5.31 21.93 22.73
CA ARG A 70 -6.57 21.45 23.30
C ARG A 70 -6.52 19.95 23.53
N GLN A 71 -6.95 19.51 24.71
CA GLN A 71 -7.13 18.09 25.02
C GLN A 71 -8.60 17.72 24.81
N HIS A 72 -8.83 16.62 24.09
CA HIS A 72 -10.16 16.04 23.94
C HIS A 72 -10.25 14.77 24.78
N PRO A 73 -11.19 14.68 25.74
CA PRO A 73 -11.35 13.48 26.57
C PRO A 73 -11.67 12.24 25.74
N THR A 74 -10.91 11.17 25.95
CA THR A 74 -11.10 9.87 25.25
C THR A 74 -12.08 8.94 25.98
N ALA A 75 -12.39 9.22 27.26
CA ALA A 75 -13.23 8.37 28.11
C ALA A 75 -14.64 8.13 27.53
N GLY A 76 -15.13 9.10 26.76
CA GLY A 76 -16.40 9.02 26.03
C GLY A 76 -16.24 8.78 24.53
N ALA A 77 -15.08 8.33 24.05
CA ALA A 77 -14.86 8.12 22.63
C ALA A 77 -15.33 6.73 22.14
N VAL A 78 -15.68 5.84 23.05
CA VAL A 78 -15.94 4.42 22.77
C VAL A 78 -17.23 3.97 23.46
N ASP A 79 -18.01 3.14 22.77
CA ASP A 79 -19.14 2.40 23.34
C ASP A 79 -18.64 1.13 24.05
N PHE A 80 -18.99 1.01 25.33
CA PHE A 80 -18.61 -0.08 26.21
C PHE A 80 -19.82 -0.94 26.63
N VAL A 81 -20.95 -0.88 25.92
CA VAL A 81 -22.15 -1.69 26.23
C VAL A 81 -21.82 -3.19 26.32
N ASP A 82 -20.92 -3.67 25.47
CA ASP A 82 -20.44 -5.05 25.45
C ASP A 82 -19.42 -5.38 26.57
N TYR A 83 -19.04 -4.39 27.39
CA TYR A 83 -18.04 -4.47 28.47
C TYR A 83 -18.56 -3.90 29.81
N PRO A 84 -19.66 -4.43 30.36
CA PRO A 84 -20.30 -3.86 31.55
C PRO A 84 -19.44 -3.95 32.83
N ALA A 85 -18.44 -4.84 32.86
CA ALA A 85 -17.51 -4.99 33.97
C ALA A 85 -16.42 -3.91 34.00
N ALA A 86 -16.22 -3.15 32.92
CA ALA A 86 -15.21 -2.10 32.87
C ALA A 86 -15.66 -0.88 33.69
N THR A 87 -14.86 -0.51 34.69
CA THR A 87 -15.06 0.69 35.49
C THR A 87 -14.75 1.95 34.69
N ASP A 88 -15.15 3.12 35.17
CA ASP A 88 -14.78 4.39 34.52
C ASP A 88 -13.25 4.60 34.48
N ALA A 89 -12.54 4.13 35.50
CA ALA A 89 -11.08 4.14 35.51
C ALA A 89 -10.48 3.26 34.40
N ASP A 90 -11.02 2.06 34.18
CA ASP A 90 -10.60 1.18 33.08
C ASP A 90 -10.84 1.83 31.72
N ARG A 91 -12.02 2.44 31.53
CA ARG A 91 -12.39 3.11 30.27
C ARG A 91 -11.49 4.31 29.98
N MET A 92 -11.14 5.09 31.00
CA MET A 92 -10.19 6.20 30.89
C MET A 92 -8.77 5.72 30.59
N ALA A 93 -8.34 4.63 31.24
CA ALA A 93 -7.00 4.06 31.08
C ALA A 93 -6.81 3.32 29.75
N LEU A 94 -7.89 2.97 29.03
CA LEU A 94 -7.79 2.29 27.74
C LEU A 94 -6.99 3.10 26.73
N GLY A 95 -7.19 4.42 26.67
CA GLY A 95 -6.44 5.31 25.78
C GLY A 95 -6.67 5.05 24.28
N SER A 96 -5.83 5.68 23.46
CA SER A 96 -5.95 5.63 22.00
C SER A 96 -4.76 4.92 21.36
N SER A 97 -5.03 4.25 20.24
CA SER A 97 -4.02 3.57 19.41
C SER A 97 -3.84 4.21 18.02
N GLY A 98 -4.67 5.20 17.72
CA GLY A 98 -4.75 5.81 16.40
C GLY A 98 -6.01 6.67 16.25
N TRP A 99 -6.28 7.12 15.04
CA TRP A 99 -7.43 7.96 14.73
C TRP A 99 -7.82 7.86 13.25
N ARG A 100 -9.02 8.37 12.93
CA ARG A 100 -9.58 8.41 11.58
C ARG A 100 -9.97 9.83 11.20
N ALA A 101 -9.77 10.17 9.93
CA ALA A 101 -10.17 11.43 9.33
C ALA A 101 -11.50 11.26 8.59
N ILE A 102 -12.44 12.16 8.86
CA ILE A 102 -13.75 12.22 8.21
C ILE A 102 -13.81 13.53 7.44
N THR A 103 -14.20 13.50 6.17
CA THR A 103 -14.46 14.72 5.40
C THR A 103 -15.94 15.07 5.47
N LYS A 104 -16.30 16.36 5.41
CA LYS A 104 -17.69 16.87 5.43
C LYS A 104 -18.55 16.21 6.51
N PRO A 105 -18.10 16.17 7.77
CA PRO A 105 -18.79 15.50 8.87
C PRO A 105 -20.21 16.06 9.07
N GLY A 106 -21.13 15.22 9.55
CA GLY A 106 -22.52 15.61 9.79
C GLY A 106 -23.38 15.83 8.53
N VAL A 107 -22.83 15.66 7.32
CA VAL A 107 -23.57 15.85 6.06
C VAL A 107 -23.93 14.52 5.42
N ALA A 108 -25.21 14.13 5.51
CA ALA A 108 -25.70 12.86 4.97
C ALA A 108 -25.38 12.68 3.48
N GLY A 109 -24.85 11.52 3.11
CA GLY A 109 -24.49 11.17 1.73
C GLY A 109 -23.28 11.92 1.15
N LYS A 110 -22.62 12.79 1.92
CA LYS A 110 -21.41 13.51 1.50
C LYS A 110 -20.24 13.30 2.44
N GLY A 111 -20.51 13.15 3.74
CA GLY A 111 -19.49 12.88 4.73
C GLY A 111 -19.11 11.42 4.74
N TYR A 112 -17.80 11.15 4.74
CA TYR A 112 -17.26 9.80 4.82
C TYR A 112 -15.88 9.79 5.48
N GLU A 113 -15.54 8.64 6.05
CA GLU A 113 -14.19 8.36 6.53
C GLU A 113 -13.27 8.14 5.32
N PHE A 114 -12.20 8.90 5.24
CA PHE A 114 -11.30 8.86 4.08
C PHE A 114 -9.85 8.52 4.43
N ALA A 115 -9.46 8.53 5.71
CA ALA A 115 -8.14 8.09 6.13
C ALA A 115 -8.13 7.54 7.56
N VAL A 116 -7.19 6.64 7.83
CA VAL A 116 -6.94 6.06 9.17
C VAL A 116 -5.45 5.92 9.42
N PHE A 117 -5.02 6.25 10.64
CA PHE A 117 -3.64 6.12 11.12
C PHE A 117 -3.68 5.28 12.40
N GLN A 118 -3.23 4.02 12.33
CA GLN A 118 -3.32 3.07 13.44
C GLN A 118 -2.36 1.89 13.25
N GLY A 119 -1.62 1.53 14.31
CA GLY A 119 -0.69 0.41 14.32
C GLY A 119 0.65 0.71 13.64
N GLY A 120 1.77 0.61 14.37
CA GLY A 120 3.08 0.97 13.83
C GLY A 120 3.07 2.37 13.20
N THR A 121 3.66 2.49 12.00
CA THR A 121 3.59 3.70 11.17
C THR A 121 2.59 3.55 10.02
N TYR A 122 1.64 2.62 10.12
CA TYR A 122 0.67 2.35 9.07
C TYR A 122 -0.37 3.47 8.96
N PHE A 123 -0.75 3.73 7.71
CA PHE A 123 -1.90 4.55 7.38
C PHE A 123 -2.58 4.05 6.11
N ARG A 124 -3.88 4.29 6.00
CA ARG A 124 -4.67 3.99 4.81
C ARG A 124 -5.50 5.20 4.44
N ALA A 125 -5.82 5.34 3.17
CA ALA A 125 -6.81 6.30 2.70
C ALA A 125 -7.68 5.70 1.60
N VAL A 126 -8.80 6.36 1.32
CA VAL A 126 -9.70 5.99 0.23
C VAL A 126 -10.19 7.24 -0.47
N SER A 127 -10.34 7.14 -1.79
CA SER A 127 -11.09 8.13 -2.56
C SER A 127 -12.59 7.97 -2.38
N GLU A 128 -13.35 8.94 -2.87
CA GLU A 128 -14.81 8.87 -2.90
C GLU A 128 -15.30 7.57 -3.58
N GLY A 129 -16.15 6.81 -2.88
CA GLY A 129 -16.72 5.56 -3.38
C GLY A 129 -15.79 4.33 -3.33
N GLN A 130 -14.59 4.46 -2.77
CA GLN A 130 -13.67 3.34 -2.56
C GLN A 130 -13.81 2.72 -1.16
N PHE A 131 -13.27 1.52 -1.00
CA PHE A 131 -13.21 0.80 0.27
C PHE A 131 -11.75 0.49 0.63
N TYR A 132 -11.41 0.35 1.91
CA TYR A 132 -10.02 0.08 2.29
C TYR A 132 -9.51 -1.25 1.73
N GLY A 133 -8.22 -1.24 1.36
CA GLY A 133 -7.45 -2.41 0.96
C GLY A 133 -6.00 -2.24 1.38
N ILE A 134 -5.14 -2.00 0.39
CA ILE A 134 -3.72 -1.68 0.53
C ILE A 134 -3.45 -0.62 1.62
N SER A 135 -2.34 -0.79 2.33
CA SER A 135 -1.85 0.13 3.35
C SER A 135 -0.54 0.78 2.94
N ALA A 136 -0.26 1.98 3.44
CA ALA A 136 1.05 2.62 3.39
C ALA A 136 1.68 2.65 4.79
N ARG A 137 2.99 2.86 4.88
CA ARG A 137 3.67 3.20 6.14
C ARG A 137 4.60 4.38 5.97
N ALA A 138 4.95 5.04 7.06
CA ALA A 138 5.91 6.15 7.03
C ALA A 138 7.36 5.69 6.85
N LEU A 139 7.71 4.51 7.37
CA LEU A 139 9.05 3.95 7.32
C LEU A 139 9.02 2.43 7.50
N ALA A 140 9.91 1.72 6.81
CA ALA A 140 10.20 0.32 7.06
C ALA A 140 11.71 0.12 7.28
N ILE A 141 12.10 -0.84 8.12
CA ILE A 141 13.51 -1.11 8.44
C ILE A 141 13.73 -2.62 8.42
N GLY A 142 14.56 -3.11 7.50
CA GLY A 142 14.92 -4.54 7.43
C GLY A 142 13.85 -5.44 6.81
N THR A 143 12.86 -4.88 6.10
CA THR A 143 11.81 -5.64 5.40
C THR A 143 12.41 -6.65 4.43
N GLY A 144 12.07 -7.93 4.61
CA GLY A 144 12.59 -9.04 3.80
C GLY A 144 14.09 -9.31 3.96
N SER A 145 14.73 -8.77 5.00
CA SER A 145 16.11 -9.11 5.35
C SER A 145 16.19 -10.47 6.05
N SER A 146 17.41 -10.95 6.30
CA SER A 146 17.64 -12.14 7.13
C SER A 146 17.44 -11.89 8.64
N ARG A 147 17.33 -10.62 9.05
CA ARG A 147 17.02 -10.22 10.43
C ARG A 147 15.52 -9.93 10.56
N PRO A 148 14.95 -10.04 11.77
CA PRO A 148 13.58 -9.60 11.99
C PRO A 148 13.40 -8.15 11.57
N GLU A 149 12.30 -7.87 10.86
CA GLU A 149 11.91 -6.52 10.50
C GLU A 149 11.65 -5.70 11.77
N GLU A 150 12.19 -4.48 11.79
CA GLU A 150 11.88 -3.50 12.81
C GLU A 150 10.69 -2.66 12.32
N PHE A 151 9.67 -2.52 13.18
CA PHE A 151 8.46 -1.76 12.89
C PHE A 151 8.46 -0.45 13.68
N PRO A 152 8.87 0.69 13.09
CA PRO A 152 8.69 2.00 13.71
C PRO A 152 7.21 2.27 13.97
N ARG A 153 6.93 3.02 15.04
CA ARG A 153 5.56 3.35 15.44
C ARG A 153 5.31 4.85 15.56
N PHE A 154 4.09 5.27 15.24
CA PHE A 154 3.59 6.57 15.67
C PHE A 154 3.45 6.58 17.20
N THR A 155 3.95 7.62 17.84
CA THR A 155 3.91 7.81 19.29
C THR A 155 2.99 8.95 19.69
N GLU A 156 2.92 9.99 18.84
CA GLU A 156 2.16 11.20 19.11
C GLU A 156 1.75 11.87 17.79
N PHE A 157 0.53 12.43 17.77
CA PHE A 157 0.00 13.25 16.69
C PHE A 157 -0.30 14.66 17.18
N TRP A 158 -0.05 15.64 16.33
CA TRP A 158 -0.30 17.06 16.52
C TRP A 158 -1.13 17.57 15.34
N ILE A 159 -2.45 17.55 15.49
CA ILE A 159 -3.42 17.82 14.44
C ILE A 159 -3.85 19.28 14.53
N PHE A 160 -3.68 20.02 13.43
CA PHE A 160 -4.02 21.44 13.38
C PHE A 160 -5.51 21.62 13.07
N GLU A 161 -6.15 22.55 13.79
CA GLU A 161 -7.54 22.95 13.56
C GLU A 161 -7.70 23.48 12.12
N PRO A 162 -8.58 22.88 11.30
CA PRO A 162 -8.82 23.35 9.94
C PRO A 162 -9.72 24.59 9.94
N GLU A 163 -9.48 25.51 9.01
CA GLU A 163 -10.38 26.64 8.73
C GLU A 163 -11.63 26.17 7.98
N ALA A 164 -12.74 26.90 8.09
CA ALA A 164 -14.04 26.49 7.52
C ALA A 164 -14.04 26.13 6.02
N ASN A 165 -13.10 26.69 5.24
CA ASN A 165 -12.98 26.48 3.79
C ASN A 165 -11.73 25.68 3.39
N ASP A 166 -11.02 25.08 4.35
CA ASP A 166 -9.85 24.27 4.03
C ASP A 166 -10.24 23.03 3.21
N ASP A 167 -9.41 22.74 2.20
CA ASP A 167 -9.52 21.54 1.37
C ASP A 167 -8.60 20.41 1.85
N SER A 168 -7.84 20.64 2.94
CA SER A 168 -6.89 19.68 3.48
C SER A 168 -6.83 19.67 5.00
N LEU A 169 -6.52 18.51 5.57
CA LEU A 169 -6.22 18.33 6.99
C LEU A 169 -4.71 18.13 7.16
N THR A 170 -4.07 18.97 7.98
CA THR A 170 -2.62 18.88 8.23
C THR A 170 -2.32 18.48 9.67
N PHE A 171 -1.30 17.65 9.86
CA PHE A 171 -0.80 17.29 11.18
C PHE A 171 0.68 16.90 11.16
N VAL A 172 1.29 16.87 12.35
CA VAL A 172 2.62 16.28 12.57
C VAL A 172 2.49 14.99 13.37
N ALA A 173 3.27 13.97 13.02
CA ALA A 173 3.36 12.71 13.73
C ALA A 173 4.80 12.46 14.18
N LEU A 174 4.99 12.08 15.44
CA LEU A 174 6.27 11.63 15.98
C LEU A 174 6.38 10.12 15.85
N VAL A 175 7.51 9.65 15.33
CA VAL A 175 7.82 8.24 15.13
C VAL A 175 9.01 7.85 16.01
N ASP A 176 8.92 6.70 16.66
CA ASP A 176 10.01 6.14 17.46
C ASP A 176 10.17 4.64 17.23
N SER A 177 11.41 4.17 17.36
CA SER A 177 11.78 2.77 17.25
C SER A 177 13.18 2.54 17.87
N PRO A 178 13.62 1.28 18.03
CA PRO A 178 14.98 0.97 18.47
C PRO A 178 16.07 1.70 17.67
N SER A 179 15.93 1.75 16.34
CA SER A 179 16.94 2.29 15.43
C SER A 179 16.69 3.73 14.98
N VAL A 180 15.51 4.32 15.21
CA VAL A 180 15.18 5.65 14.67
C VAL A 180 14.33 6.50 15.62
N ALA A 181 14.44 7.83 15.48
CA ALA A 181 13.39 8.76 15.87
C ALA A 181 13.11 9.70 14.69
N ALA A 182 11.86 10.05 14.44
CA ALA A 182 11.51 10.89 13.30
C ALA A 182 10.29 11.77 13.58
N ALA A 183 10.14 12.83 12.79
CA ALA A 183 8.96 13.67 12.75
C ALA A 183 8.46 13.74 11.31
N TYR A 184 7.17 13.53 11.11
CA TYR A 184 6.54 13.57 9.81
C TYR A 184 5.43 14.61 9.79
N ARG A 185 5.37 15.43 8.75
CA ARG A 185 4.20 16.25 8.44
C ARG A 185 3.38 15.55 7.36
N PHE A 186 2.08 15.43 7.62
CA PHE A 186 1.10 14.90 6.69
C PHE A 186 0.10 15.99 6.31
N THR A 187 -0.27 16.08 5.03
CA THR A 187 -1.36 16.93 4.54
C THR A 187 -2.29 16.11 3.67
N LEU A 188 -3.54 15.96 4.10
CA LEU A 188 -4.50 15.01 3.56
C LEU A 188 -5.57 15.75 2.79
N ARG A 189 -5.84 15.33 1.55
CA ARG A 189 -6.88 15.92 0.70
C ARG A 189 -7.81 14.81 0.22
N PRO A 190 -9.07 14.77 0.68
CA PRO A 190 -10.06 13.84 0.14
C PRO A 190 -10.51 14.29 -1.25
N GLY A 191 -11.12 13.39 -2.01
CA GLY A 191 -11.73 13.71 -3.29
C GLY A 191 -11.98 12.49 -4.15
N ALA A 192 -12.22 12.73 -5.44
CA ALA A 192 -12.30 11.68 -6.45
C ALA A 192 -11.00 10.85 -6.52
N ASP A 193 -9.87 11.53 -6.31
CA ASP A 193 -8.60 10.92 -5.90
C ASP A 193 -8.19 11.55 -4.57
N ALA A 194 -7.96 10.74 -3.54
CA ALA A 194 -7.43 11.21 -2.28
C ALA A 194 -5.90 11.31 -2.36
N THR A 195 -5.33 12.41 -1.87
CA THR A 195 -3.87 12.60 -1.82
C THR A 195 -3.39 12.83 -0.40
N ILE A 196 -2.22 12.30 -0.09
CA ILE A 196 -1.51 12.54 1.17
C ILE A 196 -0.10 13.00 0.85
N ASP A 197 0.20 14.26 1.12
CA ASP A 197 1.58 14.75 1.13
C ASP A 197 2.27 14.31 2.42
N VAL A 198 3.47 13.78 2.30
CA VAL A 198 4.30 13.31 3.41
C VAL A 198 5.65 13.98 3.33
N ALA A 199 6.08 14.63 4.41
CA ALA A 199 7.44 15.15 4.57
C ALA A 199 8.01 14.67 5.90
N GLY A 200 9.18 14.02 5.87
CA GLY A 200 9.77 13.38 7.04
C GLY A 200 11.20 13.85 7.31
N ASP A 201 11.47 14.15 8.59
CA ASP A 201 12.81 14.33 9.14
C ASP A 201 13.15 13.12 10.02
N ILE A 202 14.06 12.29 9.54
CA ILE A 202 14.37 10.98 10.11
C ILE A 202 15.78 11.00 10.71
N HIS A 203 15.91 10.57 11.95
CA HIS A 203 17.16 10.61 12.70
C HIS A 203 17.55 9.20 13.19
N PRO A 204 18.44 8.49 12.46
CA PRO A 204 18.95 7.20 12.87
C PRO A 204 19.69 7.27 14.21
N ARG A 205 19.36 6.34 15.11
CA ARG A 205 20.04 6.09 16.39
C ARG A 205 21.25 5.18 16.17
N THR A 206 21.17 4.30 15.18
CA THR A 206 22.19 3.34 14.74
C THR A 206 22.40 3.46 13.24
N ASP A 207 23.42 2.79 12.71
CA ASP A 207 23.60 2.66 11.26
C ASP A 207 22.51 1.75 10.67
N ILE A 208 21.85 2.20 9.60
CA ILE A 208 20.74 1.49 8.94
C ILE A 208 21.11 1.26 7.47
N THR A 209 21.25 0.00 7.08
CA THR A 209 21.56 -0.43 5.71
C THR A 209 20.34 -0.77 4.87
N GLU A 210 19.18 -0.98 5.52
CA GLU A 210 17.97 -1.57 4.91
C GLU A 210 16.74 -0.70 5.19
N ALA A 211 16.87 0.62 5.01
CA ALA A 211 15.76 1.55 5.11
C ALA A 211 14.81 1.41 3.90
N GLY A 212 13.50 1.38 4.17
CA GLY A 212 12.44 1.40 3.17
C GLY A 212 11.63 2.70 3.28
N LEU A 213 11.70 3.52 2.23
CA LEU A 213 10.99 4.78 2.07
C LEU A 213 9.69 4.60 1.29
N ALA A 214 8.67 5.36 1.71
CA ALA A 214 7.30 5.26 1.21
C ALA A 214 6.81 3.81 1.03
N PRO A 215 6.96 2.95 2.06
CA PRO A 215 6.53 1.57 1.98
C PRO A 215 5.01 1.46 1.81
N MET A 216 4.59 0.47 1.03
CA MET A 216 3.22 0.02 0.92
C MET A 216 3.15 -1.51 1.14
N SER A 217 2.04 -1.96 1.71
CA SER A 217 1.74 -3.36 2.01
C SER A 217 0.36 -3.69 1.48
N SER A 218 0.28 -4.75 0.69
CA SER A 218 -0.93 -5.22 0.03
C SER A 218 -1.04 -6.74 0.16
N MET A 219 -2.13 -7.28 -0.36
CA MET A 219 -2.43 -8.69 -0.38
C MET A 219 -2.64 -9.15 -1.82
N TYR A 220 -2.06 -10.30 -2.17
CA TYR A 220 -2.37 -11.07 -3.37
C TYR A 220 -2.39 -12.57 -3.06
N LEU A 221 -3.56 -13.22 -3.20
CA LEU A 221 -3.71 -14.67 -3.03
C LEU A 221 -3.69 -15.39 -4.38
N HIS A 222 -4.59 -15.03 -5.28
CA HIS A 222 -4.64 -15.53 -6.66
C HIS A 222 -5.33 -14.55 -7.61
N GLY A 223 -4.96 -14.63 -8.88
CA GLY A 223 -5.46 -13.80 -9.97
C GLY A 223 -5.45 -14.56 -11.30
N THR A 224 -5.51 -13.86 -12.43
CA THR A 224 -5.54 -14.50 -13.76
C THR A 224 -4.22 -15.11 -14.21
N LEU A 225 -3.12 -14.77 -13.53
CA LEU A 225 -1.76 -15.01 -14.00
C LEU A 225 -1.39 -16.48 -14.08
N LYS A 226 -1.77 -17.28 -13.09
CA LYS A 226 -1.59 -18.74 -13.08
C LYS A 226 -2.96 -19.38 -12.81
N PRO A 227 -3.21 -20.62 -13.26
CA PRO A 227 -4.41 -21.35 -12.88
C PRO A 227 -4.55 -21.42 -11.36
N ARG A 228 -5.77 -21.19 -10.85
CA ARG A 228 -6.05 -21.24 -9.42
C ARG A 228 -5.72 -22.63 -8.86
N LYS A 229 -5.06 -22.64 -7.69
CA LYS A 229 -4.85 -23.84 -6.87
C LYS A 229 -5.84 -23.81 -5.70
N GLY A 230 -6.46 -24.94 -5.38
CA GLY A 230 -7.37 -25.08 -4.23
C GLY A 230 -8.85 -24.77 -4.51
N ASP A 231 -9.63 -24.76 -3.44
CA ASP A 231 -11.10 -24.88 -3.45
C ASP A 231 -11.86 -23.54 -3.48
N ASP A 232 -11.15 -22.41 -3.54
CA ASP A 232 -11.68 -21.08 -3.22
C ASP A 232 -12.89 -20.58 -4.02
N VAL A 233 -13.42 -21.20 -5.09
CA VAL A 233 -14.53 -20.68 -5.95
C VAL A 233 -14.41 -19.25 -6.55
N ARG A 234 -13.90 -18.22 -5.86
CA ARG A 234 -13.70 -16.87 -6.40
C ARG A 234 -12.63 -16.89 -7.48
N PRO A 235 -12.81 -16.20 -8.62
CA PRO A 235 -11.82 -16.22 -9.69
C PRO A 235 -10.54 -15.48 -9.32
N GLN A 236 -10.63 -14.42 -8.51
CA GLN A 236 -9.51 -13.60 -8.06
C GLN A 236 -9.74 -13.11 -6.64
N VAL A 237 -8.66 -13.00 -5.85
CA VAL A 237 -8.68 -12.49 -4.48
C VAL A 237 -7.38 -11.72 -4.24
N HIS A 238 -7.47 -10.38 -4.29
CA HIS A 238 -6.33 -9.48 -4.10
C HIS A 238 -6.76 -8.03 -3.89
N ASP A 239 -5.87 -7.27 -3.23
CA ASP A 239 -5.99 -5.82 -3.04
C ASP A 239 -5.24 -5.03 -4.11
N SER A 240 -4.29 -5.68 -4.78
CA SER A 240 -3.52 -5.17 -5.90
C SER A 240 -3.12 -6.33 -6.80
N ASP A 241 -3.01 -6.09 -8.11
CA ASP A 241 -2.60 -7.12 -9.10
C ASP A 241 -1.21 -6.90 -9.68
N GLY A 242 -0.60 -5.74 -9.48
CA GLY A 242 0.76 -5.48 -9.95
C GLY A 242 1.43 -4.28 -9.30
N LEU A 243 2.77 -4.35 -9.25
CA LEU A 243 3.64 -3.21 -9.02
C LEU A 243 3.83 -2.46 -10.35
N VAL A 244 3.73 -1.14 -10.28
CA VAL A 244 4.03 -0.24 -11.38
C VAL A 244 5.20 0.67 -11.01
N ILE A 245 6.12 0.90 -11.95
CA ILE A 245 7.25 1.82 -11.77
C ILE A 245 7.32 2.73 -13.00
N GLN A 246 7.49 4.02 -12.78
CA GLN A 246 7.81 5.00 -13.80
C GLN A 246 9.25 5.45 -13.58
N THR A 247 10.10 5.23 -14.57
CA THR A 247 11.47 5.73 -14.56
C THR A 247 11.50 7.19 -15.02
N LYS A 248 12.54 7.95 -14.64
CA LYS A 248 12.78 9.32 -15.14
C LYS A 248 13.07 9.35 -16.64
N SER A 249 13.46 8.22 -17.26
CA SER A 249 13.64 8.12 -18.72
C SER A 249 12.31 7.96 -19.48
N GLY A 250 11.19 7.77 -18.78
CA GLY A 250 9.87 7.61 -19.39
C GLY A 250 9.41 6.17 -19.56
N GLU A 251 10.25 5.18 -19.23
CA GLU A 251 9.83 3.78 -19.21
C GLU A 251 8.81 3.54 -18.08
N ARG A 252 7.68 2.91 -18.43
CA ARG A 252 6.71 2.39 -17.48
C ARG A 252 6.87 0.88 -17.40
N ILE A 253 7.09 0.37 -16.20
CA ILE A 253 7.24 -1.05 -15.91
C ILE A 253 5.99 -1.53 -15.19
N TRP A 254 5.48 -2.69 -15.60
CA TRP A 254 4.43 -3.45 -14.95
C TRP A 254 4.97 -4.80 -14.50
N ARG A 255 4.94 -5.05 -13.19
CA ARG A 255 5.33 -6.30 -12.55
C ARG A 255 4.09 -6.92 -11.91
N PRO A 256 3.41 -7.88 -12.57
CA PRO A 256 2.29 -8.59 -11.96
C PRO A 256 2.72 -9.25 -10.65
N LEU A 257 1.86 -9.19 -9.64
CA LEU A 257 2.10 -9.83 -8.34
C LEU A 257 1.88 -11.35 -8.42
N ALA A 258 2.56 -12.05 -7.53
CA ALA A 258 2.43 -13.48 -7.33
C ALA A 258 2.29 -13.82 -5.85
N ASN A 259 1.78 -15.02 -5.58
CA ASN A 259 1.83 -15.66 -4.27
C ASN A 259 2.79 -16.87 -4.38
N PRO A 260 4.11 -16.65 -4.24
CA PRO A 260 5.10 -17.69 -4.43
C PRO A 260 5.06 -18.74 -3.30
N SER A 261 5.74 -19.88 -3.49
CA SER A 261 5.88 -20.90 -2.44
C SER A 261 6.99 -20.59 -1.44
N HIS A 262 7.89 -19.67 -1.79
CA HIS A 262 8.98 -19.18 -0.95
C HIS A 262 9.02 -17.65 -1.00
N LEU A 263 9.59 -17.02 0.04
CA LEU A 263 9.79 -15.57 0.06
C LEU A 263 10.65 -15.14 -1.14
N GLN A 264 10.16 -14.18 -1.90
CA GLN A 264 10.85 -13.59 -3.03
C GLN A 264 11.07 -12.10 -2.80
N MET A 265 12.28 -11.63 -3.12
CA MET A 265 12.62 -10.22 -3.15
C MET A 265 13.10 -9.86 -4.56
N SER A 266 12.51 -8.83 -5.15
CA SER A 266 12.92 -8.26 -6.44
C SER A 266 13.35 -6.82 -6.23
N SER A 267 14.31 -6.34 -7.02
CA SER A 267 14.79 -4.96 -6.97
C SER A 267 14.88 -4.38 -8.37
N PHE A 268 14.44 -3.13 -8.52
CA PHE A 268 14.42 -2.38 -9.77
C PHE A 268 15.25 -1.12 -9.61
N ASP A 269 16.48 -1.17 -10.08
CA ASP A 269 17.40 -0.03 -10.08
C ASP A 269 17.15 0.82 -11.32
N SER A 270 16.63 2.02 -11.11
CA SER A 270 16.45 3.03 -12.15
C SER A 270 16.19 4.39 -11.50
N PRO A 271 16.59 5.50 -12.12
CA PRO A 271 16.16 6.82 -11.67
C PRO A 271 14.63 6.88 -11.57
N LEU A 272 14.11 7.07 -10.36
CA LEU A 272 12.69 6.93 -10.07
C LEU A 272 11.92 8.23 -10.35
N ALA A 273 10.86 8.16 -11.15
CA ALA A 273 9.84 9.20 -11.25
C ALA A 273 8.61 8.91 -10.38
N GLY A 274 8.33 7.63 -10.13
CA GLY A 274 7.34 7.18 -9.16
C GLY A 274 7.11 5.68 -9.22
N PHE A 275 6.41 5.13 -8.24
CA PHE A 275 6.08 3.71 -8.18
C PHE A 275 4.81 3.49 -7.35
N GLY A 276 4.16 2.34 -7.53
CA GLY A 276 2.87 2.10 -6.89
C GLY A 276 2.40 0.67 -7.03
N MET A 277 1.32 0.33 -6.34
CA MET A 277 0.59 -0.91 -6.57
C MET A 277 -0.77 -0.56 -7.15
N GLU A 278 -1.09 -1.16 -8.29
CA GLU A 278 -2.37 -0.96 -8.96
C GLU A 278 -3.30 -2.15 -8.72
N GLN A 279 -4.59 -1.86 -8.81
CA GLN A 279 -5.68 -2.80 -8.84
C GLN A 279 -6.42 -2.53 -10.16
N ARG A 280 -6.04 -3.24 -11.22
CA ARG A 280 -6.51 -2.95 -12.58
C ARG A 280 -7.83 -3.63 -12.90
N ASN A 281 -8.08 -4.82 -12.35
CA ASN A 281 -9.35 -5.49 -12.58
C ASN A 281 -10.46 -4.89 -11.70
N ARG A 282 -11.45 -4.27 -12.34
CA ARG A 282 -12.56 -3.58 -11.66
C ARG A 282 -13.92 -4.18 -12.03
N ILE A 283 -13.95 -5.44 -12.46
CA ILE A 283 -15.18 -6.13 -12.88
C ILE A 283 -15.70 -6.98 -11.71
N PRO A 284 -16.94 -6.78 -11.22
CA PRO A 284 -17.47 -7.55 -10.09
C PRO A 284 -17.40 -9.08 -10.27
N ALA A 285 -17.72 -9.56 -11.48
CA ALA A 285 -17.66 -10.98 -11.82
C ALA A 285 -16.25 -11.59 -11.78
N ALA A 286 -15.20 -10.76 -11.77
CA ALA A 286 -13.82 -11.22 -11.61
C ALA A 286 -13.49 -11.64 -10.18
N TYR A 287 -14.28 -11.18 -9.19
CA TYR A 287 -14.08 -11.47 -7.77
C TYR A 287 -15.19 -12.36 -7.20
N ALA A 288 -16.43 -12.22 -7.68
CA ALA A 288 -17.58 -12.96 -7.17
C ALA A 288 -17.69 -12.90 -5.62
N ASP A 289 -17.38 -11.74 -5.05
CA ASP A 289 -17.30 -11.50 -3.60
C ASP A 289 -18.02 -10.18 -3.28
N ASP A 290 -19.10 -10.28 -2.50
CA ASP A 290 -19.93 -9.14 -2.10
C ASP A 290 -19.53 -8.55 -0.75
N GLU A 291 -18.60 -9.14 -0.01
CA GLU A 291 -18.25 -8.73 1.36
C GLU A 291 -16.95 -7.93 1.38
N ALA A 292 -15.91 -8.45 0.75
CA ALA A 292 -14.56 -7.88 0.80
C ALA A 292 -14.36 -6.69 -0.14
N LYS A 293 -15.27 -6.48 -1.10
CA LYS A 293 -15.30 -5.31 -2.00
C LYS A 293 -13.98 -5.03 -2.74
N TYR A 294 -13.21 -6.07 -3.09
CA TYR A 294 -11.92 -5.96 -3.79
C TYR A 294 -11.96 -5.04 -5.02
N VAL A 295 -13.06 -5.11 -5.77
CA VAL A 295 -13.31 -4.35 -6.99
C VAL A 295 -13.23 -2.82 -6.81
N ILE A 296 -13.45 -2.30 -5.60
CA ILE A 296 -13.38 -0.86 -5.27
C ILE A 296 -12.24 -0.51 -4.30
N ARG A 297 -11.26 -1.40 -4.07
CA ARG A 297 -10.09 -1.10 -3.23
C ARG A 297 -9.09 -0.18 -3.95
N PRO A 298 -8.45 0.80 -3.29
CA PRO A 298 -7.62 1.79 -3.98
C PRO A 298 -6.38 1.18 -4.63
N SER A 299 -5.92 1.83 -5.71
CA SER A 299 -4.53 1.77 -6.13
C SER A 299 -3.74 2.87 -5.43
N ILE A 300 -2.46 2.62 -5.14
CA ILE A 300 -1.53 3.63 -4.59
C ILE A 300 -0.50 3.99 -5.65
N TRP A 301 -0.24 5.28 -5.82
CA TRP A 301 0.93 5.80 -6.54
C TRP A 301 1.75 6.73 -5.64
N ILE A 302 3.04 6.45 -5.52
CA ILE A 302 4.02 7.29 -4.83
C ILE A 302 4.72 8.16 -5.86
N GLU A 303 4.59 9.47 -5.66
CA GLU A 303 5.30 10.50 -6.40
C GLU A 303 6.37 11.12 -5.47
N PRO A 304 7.66 10.76 -5.65
CA PRO A 304 8.77 11.40 -4.95
C PRO A 304 8.75 12.92 -5.15
N GLN A 305 8.95 13.66 -4.06
CA GLN A 305 9.11 15.12 -4.11
C GLN A 305 10.58 15.45 -3.86
N GLY A 306 11.23 16.07 -4.85
CA GLY A 306 12.68 16.29 -4.84
C GLY A 306 13.46 15.07 -5.33
N ASP A 307 14.78 15.07 -5.06
CA ASP A 307 15.66 13.97 -5.49
C ASP A 307 15.95 13.02 -4.32
N TRP A 308 15.55 11.76 -4.48
CA TRP A 308 15.83 10.69 -3.51
C TRP A 308 17.22 10.09 -3.66
N GLY A 309 17.98 10.53 -4.66
CA GLY A 309 19.31 10.02 -4.97
C GLY A 309 19.28 8.58 -5.53
N PRO A 310 20.44 7.90 -5.57
CA PRO A 310 20.52 6.52 -6.04
C PRO A 310 19.86 5.52 -5.08
N GLY A 311 19.26 4.48 -5.63
CA GLY A 311 18.55 3.44 -4.89
C GLY A 311 17.74 2.57 -5.83
N ALA A 312 16.88 1.72 -5.26
CA ALA A 312 16.00 0.86 -6.05
C ALA A 312 14.63 0.73 -5.41
N VAL A 313 13.62 0.48 -6.24
CA VAL A 313 12.32 -0.01 -5.77
C VAL A 313 12.47 -1.49 -5.46
N TYR A 314 12.07 -1.92 -4.27
CA TYR A 314 12.04 -3.32 -3.86
C TYR A 314 10.61 -3.81 -3.83
N LEU A 315 10.42 -5.08 -4.20
CA LEU A 315 9.17 -5.83 -4.11
C LEU A 315 9.42 -7.11 -3.32
N LEU A 316 8.74 -7.23 -2.18
CA LEU A 316 8.65 -8.43 -1.37
C LEU A 316 7.35 -9.17 -1.70
N GLU A 317 7.45 -10.46 -1.98
CA GLU A 317 6.32 -11.37 -2.17
C GLU A 317 6.52 -12.56 -1.23
N ASN A 318 5.69 -12.64 -0.18
CA ASN A 318 5.72 -13.68 0.84
C ASN A 318 4.62 -14.72 0.55
N PRO A 319 4.86 -16.02 0.79
CA PRO A 319 3.81 -17.02 0.68
C PRO A 319 2.70 -16.76 1.69
N THR A 320 1.44 -16.82 1.25
CA THR A 320 0.28 -16.80 2.15
C THR A 320 -0.74 -17.87 1.76
N PRO A 321 -1.34 -18.57 2.74
CA PRO A 321 -2.44 -19.50 2.48
C PRO A 321 -3.83 -18.83 2.53
N ASN A 322 -3.94 -17.56 2.91
CA ASN A 322 -5.22 -16.88 3.11
C ASN A 322 -5.16 -15.36 2.83
N GLU A 323 -6.33 -14.73 2.80
CA GLU A 323 -6.53 -13.31 2.55
C GLU A 323 -6.35 -12.36 3.72
N TYR A 324 -6.19 -12.88 4.94
CA TYR A 324 -6.19 -12.06 6.14
C TYR A 324 -4.81 -11.44 6.43
N ALA A 325 -3.76 -11.95 5.78
CA ALA A 325 -2.39 -11.47 5.92
C ALA A 325 -1.92 -10.79 4.62
N ASP A 326 -1.53 -9.51 4.74
CA ASP A 326 -0.77 -8.83 3.69
C ASP A 326 0.52 -9.60 3.43
N ASN A 327 0.72 -10.00 2.19
CA ASN A 327 1.84 -10.83 1.77
C ASN A 327 2.71 -10.17 0.70
N VAL A 328 2.38 -8.94 0.29
CA VAL A 328 3.13 -8.17 -0.68
C VAL A 328 3.56 -6.84 -0.06
N ALA A 329 4.80 -6.42 -0.27
CA ALA A 329 5.26 -5.08 0.10
C ALA A 329 6.14 -4.47 -0.98
N ALA A 330 6.03 -3.15 -1.20
CA ALA A 330 6.95 -2.42 -2.05
C ALA A 330 7.44 -1.15 -1.36
N PHE A 331 8.69 -0.76 -1.61
CA PHE A 331 9.31 0.41 -1.01
C PHE A 331 10.54 0.85 -1.80
N TRP A 332 10.94 2.10 -1.67
CA TRP A 332 12.23 2.58 -2.18
C TRP A 332 13.32 2.38 -1.13
N ARG A 333 14.46 1.79 -1.51
CA ARG A 333 15.64 1.66 -0.65
C ARG A 333 16.78 2.52 -1.20
N PRO A 334 17.26 3.52 -0.43
CA PRO A 334 18.46 4.26 -0.79
C PRO A 334 19.67 3.34 -0.94
N ALA A 335 20.53 3.59 -1.92
CA ALA A 335 21.74 2.79 -2.13
C ALA A 335 22.78 2.99 -1.01
N GLN A 336 22.79 4.16 -0.39
CA GLN A 336 23.72 4.50 0.69
C GLN A 336 23.10 4.22 2.06
N PRO A 337 23.83 3.57 2.97
CA PRO A 337 23.35 3.34 4.32
C PRO A 337 23.21 4.66 5.08
N TRP A 338 22.22 4.74 5.94
CA TRP A 338 22.07 5.86 6.86
C TRP A 338 23.00 5.68 8.06
N ARG A 339 23.71 6.73 8.43
CA ARG A 339 24.62 6.71 9.58
C ARG A 339 23.93 7.18 10.84
N ALA A 340 24.30 6.59 11.98
CA ALA A 340 23.87 7.05 13.29
C ALA A 340 24.15 8.56 13.46
N GLY A 341 23.18 9.30 13.99
CA GLY A 341 23.29 10.75 14.21
C GLY A 341 23.12 11.61 12.94
N SER A 342 22.99 11.01 11.76
CA SER A 342 22.63 11.76 10.54
C SER A 342 21.17 12.23 10.55
N THR A 343 20.80 13.08 9.60
CA THR A 343 19.41 13.45 9.34
C THR A 343 19.08 13.10 7.90
N GLN A 344 18.01 12.34 7.70
CA GLN A 344 17.51 11.95 6.39
C GLN A 344 16.20 12.69 6.17
N LYS A 345 16.15 13.52 5.13
CA LYS A 345 14.96 14.29 4.76
C LYS A 345 14.30 13.61 3.57
N ILE A 346 13.00 13.37 3.68
CA ILE A 346 12.21 12.77 2.60
C ILE A 346 10.95 13.58 2.37
N ALA A 347 10.49 13.61 1.12
CA ALA A 347 9.17 14.12 0.77
C ALA A 347 8.58 13.30 -0.38
N TYR A 348 7.28 13.04 -0.32
CA TYR A 348 6.53 12.37 -1.37
C TYR A 348 5.04 12.69 -1.26
N ARG A 349 4.32 12.48 -2.36
CA ARG A 349 2.86 12.45 -2.40
C ARG A 349 2.39 11.02 -2.63
N VAL A 350 1.43 10.58 -1.83
CA VAL A 350 0.69 9.33 -2.02
C VAL A 350 -0.62 9.68 -2.70
N HIS A 351 -0.86 9.13 -3.88
CA HIS A 351 -2.14 9.21 -4.57
C HIS A 351 -2.90 7.91 -4.35
N TRP A 352 -4.06 8.01 -3.73
CA TRP A 352 -5.04 6.94 -3.60
C TRP A 352 -6.05 7.17 -4.70
N GLN A 353 -6.12 6.24 -5.65
CA GLN A 353 -6.86 6.47 -6.89
C GLN A 353 -7.46 5.18 -7.42
N LYS A 354 -8.36 5.32 -8.39
CA LYS A 354 -8.89 4.16 -9.12
C LYS A 354 -7.95 3.74 -10.25
N ASP A 355 -7.57 4.71 -11.08
CA ASP A 355 -6.78 4.53 -12.29
C ASP A 355 -5.82 5.71 -12.46
N ALA A 356 -4.53 5.47 -12.71
CA ALA A 356 -3.60 6.53 -13.09
C ALA A 356 -3.67 6.78 -14.61
N PRO A 357 -3.72 8.04 -15.10
CA PRO A 357 -3.61 8.32 -16.52
C PRO A 357 -2.23 7.92 -17.05
N VAL A 358 -2.19 7.26 -18.21
CA VAL A 358 -0.94 6.91 -18.90
C VAL A 358 -1.07 7.10 -20.40
N ASN A 359 0.06 7.31 -21.07
CA ASN A 359 0.11 7.51 -22.52
C ASN A 359 0.48 6.24 -23.31
N THR A 360 0.90 5.17 -22.62
CA THR A 360 1.27 3.88 -23.23
C THR A 360 0.15 2.86 -23.07
N ALA A 361 0.07 1.89 -23.98
CA ALA A 361 -0.86 0.78 -23.81
C ALA A 361 -0.50 -0.05 -22.57
N LYS A 362 -1.51 -0.38 -21.75
CA LYS A 362 -1.38 -1.05 -20.45
C LYS A 362 -1.68 -2.54 -20.57
N VAL A 363 -1.00 -3.33 -19.76
CA VAL A 363 -1.36 -4.73 -19.51
C VAL A 363 -2.70 -4.78 -18.77
N VAL A 364 -3.72 -5.34 -19.40
CA VAL A 364 -5.05 -5.52 -18.79
C VAL A 364 -5.27 -6.95 -18.30
N GLU A 365 -4.46 -7.90 -18.79
CA GLU A 365 -4.50 -9.28 -18.36
C GLU A 365 -3.17 -9.96 -18.69
N SER A 366 -2.75 -10.88 -17.83
CA SER A 366 -1.66 -11.82 -18.12
C SER A 366 -2.09 -13.22 -17.71
N ARG A 367 -1.65 -14.22 -18.48
CA ARG A 367 -1.89 -15.64 -18.23
C ARG A 367 -0.63 -16.44 -18.56
N ILE A 368 -0.34 -17.41 -17.71
CA ILE A 368 0.74 -18.38 -17.86
C ILE A 368 0.12 -19.76 -17.68
N MET A 369 0.29 -20.63 -18.67
CA MET A 369 -0.24 -21.98 -18.65
C MET A 369 0.77 -22.94 -19.28
N THR A 370 0.78 -24.19 -18.84
CA THR A 370 1.52 -25.24 -19.54
C THR A 370 1.00 -25.34 -20.97
N ALA A 371 1.91 -25.38 -21.96
CA ALA A 371 1.51 -25.44 -23.36
C ALA A 371 0.72 -26.75 -23.62
N PRO A 372 -0.41 -26.71 -24.34
CA PRO A 372 -1.28 -27.89 -24.50
C PRO A 372 -0.58 -29.09 -25.15
N ASN A 373 0.34 -28.82 -26.08
CA ASN A 373 1.00 -29.84 -26.90
C ASN A 373 2.40 -30.24 -26.38
N ASP A 374 2.94 -29.50 -25.41
CA ASP A 374 4.26 -29.78 -24.83
C ASP A 374 4.30 -29.35 -23.36
N LYS A 375 4.35 -30.34 -22.46
CA LYS A 375 4.34 -30.09 -21.02
C LYS A 375 5.63 -29.45 -20.50
N SER A 376 6.70 -29.43 -21.30
CA SER A 376 7.95 -28.76 -20.94
C SER A 376 7.90 -27.25 -21.19
N LEU A 377 6.92 -26.77 -21.97
CA LEU A 377 6.76 -25.37 -22.32
C LEU A 377 5.71 -24.69 -21.45
N GLN A 378 5.98 -23.44 -21.12
CA GLN A 378 5.04 -22.52 -20.49
C GLN A 378 4.61 -21.51 -21.56
N ASN A 379 3.32 -21.48 -21.90
CA ASN A 379 2.76 -20.46 -22.76
C ASN A 379 2.40 -19.23 -21.92
N ILE A 380 2.96 -18.08 -22.30
CA ILE A 380 2.69 -16.78 -21.70
C ILE A 380 1.86 -15.97 -22.68
N ALA A 381 0.76 -15.38 -22.20
CA ALA A 381 -0.10 -14.49 -22.97
C ALA A 381 -0.35 -13.19 -22.18
N ILE A 382 -0.09 -12.06 -22.83
CA ILE A 382 -0.19 -10.72 -22.25
C ILE A 382 -1.12 -9.90 -23.14
N ASN A 383 -2.22 -9.41 -22.57
CA ASN A 383 -3.17 -8.55 -23.26
C ASN A 383 -2.83 -7.09 -22.94
N PHE A 384 -2.51 -6.31 -23.96
CA PHE A 384 -2.33 -4.86 -23.89
C PHE A 384 -3.56 -4.15 -24.43
N ALA A 385 -4.08 -3.17 -23.69
CA ALA A 385 -5.12 -2.25 -24.14
C ALA A 385 -4.57 -0.84 -24.25
N GLY A 386 -4.94 -0.14 -25.32
CA GLY A 386 -4.52 1.23 -25.60
C GLY A 386 -5.64 2.00 -26.28
N ASP A 387 -5.30 3.14 -26.87
CA ASP A 387 -6.25 3.89 -27.69
C ASP A 387 -6.64 3.13 -28.98
N THR A 388 -7.59 3.69 -29.74
CA THR A 388 -8.05 3.08 -30.99
C THR A 388 -6.95 2.96 -32.04
N ALA A 389 -5.94 3.83 -32.01
CA ALA A 389 -4.80 3.76 -32.92
C ALA A 389 -3.87 2.60 -32.58
N PHE A 390 -3.63 2.32 -31.30
CA PHE A 390 -2.79 1.21 -30.85
C PHE A 390 -3.24 -0.14 -31.42
N ALA A 391 -4.56 -0.37 -31.49
CA ALA A 391 -5.13 -1.62 -31.99
C ALA A 391 -4.84 -1.89 -33.49
N THR A 392 -4.36 -0.91 -34.25
CA THR A 392 -4.04 -1.07 -35.68
C THR A 392 -2.58 -0.80 -36.02
N LYS A 393 -1.76 -0.30 -35.07
CA LYS A 393 -0.33 -0.05 -35.28
C LYS A 393 0.42 -1.31 -35.72
N PRO A 394 1.40 -1.19 -36.64
CA PRO A 394 2.37 -2.24 -36.90
C PRO A 394 3.34 -2.30 -35.71
N LEU A 395 3.32 -3.43 -35.01
CA LEU A 395 4.09 -3.62 -33.78
C LEU A 395 5.07 -4.77 -33.94
N THR A 396 6.24 -4.62 -33.34
CA THR A 396 7.25 -5.66 -33.20
C THR A 396 7.38 -6.06 -31.73
N PRO A 397 7.54 -7.36 -31.43
CA PRO A 397 7.73 -7.82 -30.06
C PRO A 397 9.15 -7.52 -29.58
N ASP A 398 9.28 -7.03 -28.35
CA ASP A 398 10.54 -6.99 -27.60
C ASP A 398 10.41 -7.96 -26.41
N VAL A 399 10.93 -9.17 -26.59
CA VAL A 399 10.76 -10.29 -25.65
C VAL A 399 12.11 -10.94 -25.42
N TRP A 400 12.50 -11.04 -24.16
CA TRP A 400 13.72 -11.75 -23.75
C TRP A 400 13.57 -12.35 -22.36
N ALA A 401 14.46 -13.29 -22.05
CA ALA A 401 14.55 -13.96 -20.77
C ALA A 401 16.02 -14.06 -20.34
N ASN A 402 16.30 -13.97 -19.04
CA ASN A 402 17.66 -14.15 -18.54
C ASN A 402 18.08 -15.65 -18.42
N GLY A 403 17.16 -16.56 -18.69
CA GLY A 403 17.34 -18.00 -18.65
C GLY A 403 16.27 -18.73 -19.45
N GLY A 404 16.51 -20.00 -19.80
CA GLY A 404 15.64 -20.76 -20.68
C GLY A 404 15.70 -20.31 -22.15
N THR A 405 14.74 -20.76 -22.95
CA THR A 405 14.62 -20.40 -24.38
C THR A 405 13.21 -19.94 -24.68
N ILE A 406 13.10 -18.80 -25.36
CA ILE A 406 11.83 -18.26 -25.85
C ILE A 406 11.60 -18.72 -27.29
N SER A 407 10.38 -19.12 -27.59
CA SER A 407 9.94 -19.48 -28.94
C SER A 407 8.49 -19.06 -29.19
N ASN A 408 7.99 -19.29 -30.40
CA ASN A 408 6.58 -19.09 -30.76
C ASN A 408 6.01 -17.70 -30.42
N ILE A 409 6.80 -16.65 -30.60
CA ILE A 409 6.37 -15.27 -30.36
C ILE A 409 5.33 -14.87 -31.40
N GLN A 410 4.16 -14.44 -30.94
CA GLN A 410 3.03 -14.04 -31.78
C GLN A 410 2.37 -12.77 -31.23
N ILE A 411 1.92 -11.92 -32.16
CA ILE A 411 1.07 -10.78 -31.85
C ILE A 411 -0.28 -11.00 -32.53
N ALA A 412 -1.37 -10.98 -31.75
CA ALA A 412 -2.72 -11.18 -32.25
C ALA A 412 -3.63 -9.99 -31.87
N PRO A 413 -4.60 -9.60 -32.72
CA PRO A 413 -5.63 -8.64 -32.33
C PRO A 413 -6.56 -9.22 -31.26
N ILE A 414 -6.97 -8.39 -30.31
CA ILE A 414 -8.05 -8.67 -29.36
C ILE A 414 -9.02 -7.48 -29.32
N SER A 415 -10.19 -7.66 -28.70
CA SER A 415 -11.11 -6.54 -28.49
C SER A 415 -10.42 -5.41 -27.69
N GLY A 416 -10.31 -4.23 -28.29
CA GLY A 416 -9.69 -3.06 -27.65
C GLY A 416 -8.16 -3.10 -27.51
N GLY A 417 -7.45 -4.01 -28.19
CA GLY A 417 -6.00 -4.10 -27.99
C GLY A 417 -5.25 -5.17 -28.78
N ARG A 418 -4.10 -5.58 -28.23
CA ARG A 418 -3.18 -6.59 -28.78
C ARG A 418 -2.84 -7.63 -27.74
N ARG A 419 -2.76 -8.89 -28.14
CA ARG A 419 -2.18 -9.97 -27.33
C ARG A 419 -0.78 -10.27 -27.84
N LEU A 420 0.21 -10.21 -26.96
CA LEU A 420 1.53 -10.79 -27.17
C LEU A 420 1.54 -12.16 -26.49
N SER A 421 1.93 -13.20 -27.22
CA SER A 421 2.12 -14.53 -26.65
C SER A 421 3.42 -15.15 -27.09
N PHE A 422 4.03 -15.96 -26.22
CA PHE A 422 5.26 -16.68 -26.50
C PHE A 422 5.37 -17.91 -25.58
N ASP A 423 6.18 -18.87 -25.98
CA ASP A 423 6.49 -20.04 -25.17
C ASP A 423 7.85 -19.86 -24.49
N LEU A 424 7.93 -20.24 -23.23
CA LEU A 424 9.15 -20.37 -22.45
C LEU A 424 9.45 -21.85 -22.23
N ALA A 425 10.62 -22.30 -22.69
CA ALA A 425 11.26 -23.53 -22.23
C ALA A 425 12.24 -23.18 -21.09
N PRO A 426 11.87 -23.31 -19.81
CA PRO A 426 12.71 -22.85 -18.70
C PRO A 426 13.97 -23.72 -18.49
N GLY A 427 13.97 -24.94 -19.03
CA GLY A 427 15.04 -25.92 -18.81
C GLY A 427 15.15 -26.30 -17.34
N SER A 428 16.37 -26.28 -16.80
CA SER A 428 16.65 -26.52 -15.38
C SER A 428 16.75 -25.24 -14.55
N SER A 429 16.39 -24.07 -15.11
CA SER A 429 16.52 -22.79 -14.42
C SER A 429 15.57 -22.72 -13.23
N PRO A 430 16.05 -22.48 -11.99
CA PRO A 430 15.19 -22.39 -10.81
C PRO A 430 14.37 -21.09 -10.79
N VAL A 431 14.84 -20.07 -11.52
CA VAL A 431 14.20 -18.76 -11.69
C VAL A 431 14.47 -18.29 -13.12
N VAL A 432 13.46 -17.71 -13.77
CA VAL A 432 13.59 -17.02 -15.06
C VAL A 432 12.95 -15.65 -14.94
N GLU A 433 13.72 -14.59 -15.18
CA GLU A 433 13.20 -13.23 -15.32
C GLU A 433 12.83 -13.00 -16.78
N LEU A 434 11.57 -12.61 -17.00
CA LEU A 434 10.99 -12.38 -18.32
C LEU A 434 10.75 -10.89 -18.54
N HIS A 435 11.02 -10.45 -19.76
CA HIS A 435 10.68 -9.14 -20.27
C HIS A 435 9.80 -9.28 -21.51
N ALA A 436 8.75 -8.46 -21.59
CA ALA A 436 7.91 -8.39 -22.77
C ALA A 436 7.33 -6.99 -22.97
N ALA A 437 7.50 -6.43 -24.16
CA ALA A 437 6.88 -5.18 -24.58
C ALA A 437 6.53 -5.24 -26.08
N LEU A 438 5.73 -4.27 -26.54
CA LEU A 438 5.50 -4.04 -27.97
C LEU A 438 6.02 -2.64 -28.34
N ALA A 439 6.81 -2.58 -29.40
CA ALA A 439 7.34 -1.36 -29.98
C ALA A 439 6.85 -1.17 -31.41
N ASP A 440 6.92 0.06 -31.92
CA ASP A 440 6.87 0.35 -33.34
C ASP A 440 8.26 0.74 -33.86
N SER A 441 8.35 1.25 -35.09
CA SER A 441 9.62 1.67 -35.69
C SER A 441 10.28 2.87 -35.02
N THR A 442 9.60 3.55 -34.10
CA THR A 442 10.04 4.80 -33.48
C THR A 442 10.24 4.69 -31.98
N SER A 443 9.39 3.92 -31.29
CA SER A 443 9.36 3.89 -29.83
C SER A 443 8.55 2.72 -29.28
N GLN A 444 8.76 2.41 -28.00
CA GLN A 444 7.93 1.48 -27.25
C GLN A 444 6.49 2.02 -27.13
N GLN A 445 5.51 1.19 -27.44
CA GLN A 445 4.09 1.56 -27.47
C GLN A 445 3.30 1.03 -26.26
N THR A 446 3.86 0.07 -25.53
CA THR A 446 3.29 -0.48 -24.30
C THR A 446 4.13 -0.11 -23.08
N GLU A 447 3.61 -0.31 -21.89
CA GLU A 447 4.50 -0.52 -20.74
C GLU A 447 5.30 -1.84 -20.89
N THR A 448 6.40 -1.94 -20.15
CA THR A 448 7.25 -3.12 -20.07
C THR A 448 6.65 -4.11 -19.07
N TRP A 449 6.25 -5.30 -19.52
CA TRP A 449 5.85 -6.39 -18.64
C TRP A 449 7.10 -7.12 -18.14
N LEU A 450 7.30 -7.12 -16.83
CA LEU A 450 8.37 -7.89 -16.16
C LEU A 450 7.77 -8.97 -15.28
N TYR A 451 8.27 -10.19 -15.38
CA TYR A 451 7.78 -11.29 -14.56
C TYR A 451 8.88 -12.27 -14.16
N ARG A 452 8.91 -12.60 -12.87
CA ARG A 452 9.71 -13.69 -12.34
C ARG A 452 8.93 -14.98 -12.43
N TRP A 453 9.35 -15.87 -13.32
CA TRP A 453 8.86 -17.23 -13.38
C TRP A 453 9.67 -18.17 -12.48
N THR A 454 8.97 -19.02 -11.74
CA THR A 454 9.53 -20.13 -10.96
C THR A 454 8.77 -21.43 -11.27
N PRO A 455 9.39 -22.61 -11.14
CA PRO A 455 8.78 -23.91 -11.45
C PRO A 455 7.53 -24.30 -10.64
N GLU A 456 7.22 -23.60 -9.56
CA GLU A 456 6.19 -23.96 -8.57
C GLU A 456 4.73 -23.74 -8.99
#